data_AF-A0A4U2ZY16-F1
#
_entry.id   AF-A0A4U2ZY16-F1
#
_cell.length_a   1.000
_cell.length_b   1.000
_cell.length_c   1.000
_cell.angle_alpha   90.00
_cell.angle_beta   90.00
_cell.angle_gamma   90.00
#
_symmetry.space_group_name_H-M   'P 1'
#
loop_
_entity.id
_entity.type
_entity.pdbx_description
1 polymer ?
#
loop_
_entity_poly.entity_id
_entity_poly.type
_entity_poly.pdbx_seq_one_letter_code
_entity_poly.pdbx_strand_id
1 'polypeptide(L)' 'CFAQRTKHRPNPIGITTVEILSIENNVMTVQGLDANDRTAILDIKPYIAAFDTRENARVPDWMNKLMENYF' A
#
# COMPACT_ATOMS: atom_id res chain seq x y z
N CYS A 1 6.75 3.18 15.60
CA CYS A 1 5.30 3.14 15.87
C CYS A 1 4.70 1.94 15.14
N PHE A 2 4.21 0.92 15.85
CA PHE A 2 3.61 -0.28 15.22
C PHE A 2 2.12 -0.11 14.91
N ALA A 3 1.46 0.88 15.51
CA ALA A 3 0.05 1.19 15.31
C ALA A 3 -0.20 2.14 14.10
N GLN A 4 0.83 2.48 13.33
CA GLN A 4 0.75 3.43 12.22
C GLN A 4 1.50 2.93 10.99
N ARG A 5 1.25 3.58 9.84
CA ARG A 5 1.91 3.31 8.56
C ARG A 5 3.04 4.28 8.20
N THR A 6 3.62 4.99 9.17
CA THR A 6 4.75 5.93 8.92
C THR A 6 5.97 5.26 8.27
N LYS A 7 6.73 6.04 7.48
CA LYS A 7 8.04 5.63 6.93
C LYS A 7 9.13 5.46 8.01
N HIS A 8 8.97 6.10 9.17
CA HIS A 8 9.93 6.04 10.28
C HIS A 8 9.72 4.79 11.14
N ARG A 9 10.26 3.66 10.69
CA ARG A 9 10.18 2.34 11.35
C ARG A 9 11.51 1.60 11.24
N PRO A 10 11.81 0.63 12.13
CA PRO A 10 13.08 -0.10 12.12
C PRO A 10 13.39 -0.78 10.77
N ASN A 11 12.37 -1.34 10.13
CA ASN A 11 12.44 -1.92 8.79
C ASN A 11 11.53 -1.11 7.84
N PRO A 12 12.05 -0.17 7.03
CA PRO A 12 11.27 0.79 6.24
C PRO A 12 10.64 0.16 5.00
N ILE A 13 9.80 -0.85 5.21
CA ILE A 13 9.10 -1.59 4.16
C ILE A 13 7.66 -1.05 4.07
N GLY A 14 7.32 -0.51 2.90
CA GLY A 14 5.96 -0.12 2.50
C GLY A 14 5.24 -1.27 1.77
N ILE A 15 3.91 -1.25 1.81
CA ILE A 15 3.07 -2.18 1.04
C ILE A 15 1.88 -1.41 0.49
N THR A 16 1.68 -1.55 -0.82
CA THR A 16 0.67 -0.81 -1.56
C THR A 16 0.06 -1.74 -2.60
N THR A 17 -1.26 -1.85 -2.59
CA THR A 17 -2.01 -2.52 -3.65
C THR A 17 -2.19 -1.53 -4.79
N VAL A 18 -1.84 -1.93 -6.00
CA VAL A 18 -1.88 -1.07 -7.18
C VAL A 18 -2.72 -1.71 -8.27
N GLU A 19 -3.31 -0.88 -9.12
CA GLU A 19 -3.93 -1.35 -10.37
C GLU A 19 -2.85 -1.50 -11.44
N ILE A 20 -2.81 -2.64 -12.14
CA ILE A 20 -1.92 -2.84 -13.28
C ILE A 20 -2.60 -2.28 -14.53
N LEU A 21 -1.96 -1.28 -15.14
CA LEU A 21 -2.45 -0.64 -16.37
C LEU A 21 -1.86 -1.30 -17.62
N SER A 22 -0.57 -1.64 -17.60
CA SER A 22 0.10 -2.37 -18.68
C SER A 22 1.33 -3.13 -18.20
N ILE A 23 1.72 -4.16 -18.96
CA ILE A 23 2.98 -4.89 -18.77
C ILE A 23 3.65 -5.00 -20.12
N GLU A 24 4.86 -4.44 -20.22
CA GLU A 24 5.68 -4.44 -21.43
C GLU A 24 7.10 -4.92 -21.06
N ASN A 25 7.44 -6.14 -21.48
CA ASN A 25 8.69 -6.82 -21.10
C ASN A 25 8.88 -6.88 -19.58
N ASN A 26 9.86 -6.16 -19.05
CA ASN A 26 10.19 -6.06 -17.64
C ASN A 26 9.71 -4.76 -16.98
N VAL A 27 8.82 -4.01 -17.65
CA VAL A 27 8.23 -2.76 -17.15
C VAL A 27 6.74 -2.98 -16.89
N MET A 28 6.29 -2.59 -15.70
CA MET A 28 4.89 -2.62 -15.29
C MET A 28 4.43 -1.19 -15.01
N THR A 29 3.42 -0.73 -15.75
CA THR A 29 2.78 0.56 -15.51
C THR A 29 1.63 0.32 -14.53
N VAL A 30 1.61 1.07 -13.42
CA VAL A 30 0.64 0.89 -12.35
C VAL A 30 0.02 2.21 -11.91
N GLN A 31 -1.17 2.15 -11.31
CA GLN A 31 -1.83 3.27 -10.66
C GLN A 31 -1.95 3.04 -9.16
N GLY A 32 -1.76 4.11 -8.38
CA GLY A 32 -1.93 4.09 -6.92
C GLY A 32 -0.67 3.79 -6.10
N LEU A 33 0.50 3.69 -6.74
CA LEU A 33 1.78 3.54 -6.02
C LEU A 33 2.13 4.84 -5.28
N ASP A 34 2.36 4.76 -3.97
CA ASP A 34 2.68 5.86 -3.07
C ASP A 34 4.17 5.89 -2.69
N ALA A 35 5.04 5.61 -3.67
CA ALA A 35 6.48 5.61 -3.51
C ALA A 35 7.14 6.76 -4.28
N ASN A 36 8.22 7.31 -3.74
CA ASN A 36 9.02 8.30 -4.46
C ASN A 36 9.71 7.65 -5.67
N ASP A 37 10.06 8.47 -6.67
CA ASP A 37 10.84 8.01 -7.81
C ASP A 37 12.11 7.26 -7.36
N ARG A 38 12.44 6.18 -8.08
CA ARG A 38 13.56 5.25 -7.81
C ARG A 38 13.52 4.53 -6.46
N THR A 39 12.39 4.51 -5.76
CA THR A 39 12.24 3.65 -4.58
C THR A 39 12.41 2.18 -4.99
N ALA A 40 13.25 1.44 -4.26
CA ALA A 40 13.53 0.04 -4.56
C ALA A 40 12.30 -0.84 -4.34
N ILE A 41 12.00 -1.70 -5.32
CA ILE A 41 10.97 -2.74 -5.20
C ILE A 41 11.61 -4.00 -4.64
N LEU A 42 11.05 -4.51 -3.54
CA LEU A 42 11.56 -5.71 -2.86
C LEU A 42 10.85 -6.98 -3.31
N ASP A 43 9.56 -6.89 -3.63
CA ASP A 43 8.70 -8.04 -3.89
C ASP A 43 7.43 -7.59 -4.64
N ILE A 44 6.84 -8.51 -5.42
CA ILE A 44 5.58 -8.31 -6.16
C ILE A 44 4.75 -9.58 -5.98
N LYS A 45 3.49 -9.43 -5.55
CA LYS A 45 2.57 -10.55 -5.35
C LYS A 45 1.21 -10.24 -5.98
N PRO A 46 0.49 -11.26 -6.49
CA PRO A 46 -0.89 -11.06 -6.93
C PRO A 46 -1.76 -10.68 -5.74
N TYR A 47 -2.64 -9.69 -5.93
CA TYR A 47 -3.71 -9.38 -4.98
C TYR A 47 -4.79 -10.46 -5.10
N ILE A 48 -5.04 -11.17 -4.01
CA ILE A 48 -6.05 -12.23 -3.94
C ILE A 48 -7.08 -11.77 -2.93
N ALA A 49 -8.23 -11.29 -3.41
CA ALA A 49 -9.28 -10.71 -2.57
C ALA A 49 -9.68 -11.61 -1.38
N ALA A 50 -9.71 -12.93 -1.59
CA ALA A 50 -10.01 -13.92 -0.55
C ALA A 50 -9.00 -13.96 0.61
N PHE A 51 -7.76 -13.51 0.40
CA PHE A 51 -6.70 -13.49 1.41
C PHE A 51 -6.41 -12.09 1.94
N ASP A 52 -6.51 -11.09 1.08
CA ASP A 52 -6.08 -9.72 1.36
C ASP A 52 -7.22 -8.84 1.92
N THR A 53 -8.48 -9.23 1.74
CA THR A 53 -9.64 -8.50 2.28
C THR A 53 -10.04 -9.04 3.65
N ARG A 54 -10.41 -8.14 4.57
CA ARG A 54 -10.95 -8.49 5.89
C ARG A 54 -12.28 -7.77 6.11
N GLU A 55 -13.39 -8.48 5.95
CA GLU A 55 -14.76 -7.91 6.04
C GLU A 55 -15.04 -7.22 7.38
N ASN A 56 -14.53 -7.77 8.49
CA ASN A 56 -14.79 -7.27 9.84
C ASN A 56 -13.60 -6.51 10.45
N ALA A 57 -12.77 -5.87 9.62
CA ALA A 57 -11.66 -5.06 10.11
C ALA A 57 -12.18 -3.87 10.94
N ARG A 58 -11.61 -3.67 12.13
CA ARG A 58 -11.92 -2.51 12.97
C ARG A 58 -10.88 -1.42 12.74
N VAL A 59 -11.34 -0.23 12.40
CA VAL A 59 -10.50 0.96 12.27
C VAL A 59 -10.74 1.86 13.49
N PRO A 60 -9.70 2.28 14.21
CA PRO A 60 -9.89 3.14 15.37
C PRO A 60 -10.32 4.55 14.96
N ASP A 61 -11.16 5.21 15.75
CA ASP A 61 -11.78 6.49 15.41
C ASP A 61 -10.78 7.60 15.04
N TRP A 62 -9.61 7.61 15.68
CA TRP A 62 -8.56 8.59 15.38
C TRP A 62 -8.04 8.47 13.95
N MET A 63 -8.05 7.27 13.37
CA MET A 63 -7.61 7.04 12.00
C MET A 63 -8.66 7.56 11.03
N ASN A 64 -9.95 7.34 11.31
CA ASN A 64 -11.03 7.91 10.51
C ASN A 64 -10.94 9.44 10.48
N LYS A 65 -10.76 10.09 11.64
CA LYS A 65 -10.56 11.54 11.75
C LYS A 65 -9.35 12.05 10.96
N LEU A 66 -8.25 11.29 10.94
CA LEU A 66 -7.05 11.65 10.19
C LEU A 66 -7.29 11.60 8.67
N MET A 67 -8.15 10.68 8.22
CA MET A 67 -8.38 10.42 6.80
C MET A 67 -9.50 11.26 6.18
N GLU A 68 -10.30 11.98 6.97
CA GLU A 68 -11.43 12.82 6.51
C GLU A 68 -11.09 13.76 5.34
N ASN A 69 -9.82 14.21 5.24
CA ASN A 69 -9.36 15.13 4.19
C ASN A 69 -8.17 14.58 3.38
N TYR A 70 -7.91 13.27 3.43
CA TYR A 70 -6.70 12.69 2.83
C TYR A 70 -6.90 12.24 1.37
N PHE A 71 -8.15 12.08 0.93
CA PHE A 71 -8.52 11.70 -0.43
C PHE A 71 -9.51 12.70 -1.02
#